data_AF-A0A251W9P9-F1
#
_entry.id   AF-A0A251W9P9-F1
#
_cell.length_a   1.000
_cell.length_b   1.000
_cell.length_c   1.000
_cell.angle_alpha   90.00
_cell.angle_beta   90.00
_cell.angle_gamma   90.00
#
_symmetry.space_group_name_H-M   'P 1'
#
loop_
_entity.id
_entity.type
_entity.pdbx_description
1 polymer ?
#
loop_
_entity_poly.entity_id
_entity_poly.type
_entity_poly.pdbx_seq_one_letter_code
_entity_poly.pdbx_strand_id
1 'polypeptide(L)'
;MSEFQFYEFQAIDRPLSAADKQHVQSLSSRVKLSGTNTQFVYHYGDFRGDPEKLLDRCFDLMIYVANFGIRRLMIRFPKNLVNRSLFEPYCVKHCIQVKATSKSILLNIQIHQEDYCGWLEETSYAADLLALREDLIQGDLRVLYLAWLAAAFGEDIPEDPENLIEPPVPANLKKLSPALQAFAELFEIDADLIDAAAQASKAVTTPTEPIAQWVAALPEADRNAYLVRVAQGEPVGGELLQDLRQRFGKSTPVSEASPGRSLAELIEMATSTRKTREAKAQKASATVRLKYLKEIAPQADKIWQQAMQLIELKQSKPYDEAVAHLVDLRDVAAMQGKLDAFLKRIQDLQAQYPGRSGLLNRLRAAELLR
;
A
#
# COMPACT_ATOMS: atom_id res chain seq x y z
N MET A 1 14.52 21.25 1.00
CA MET A 1 14.10 20.46 -0.17
C MET A 1 13.03 21.25 -0.91
N SER A 2 12.94 21.16 -2.24
CA SER A 2 11.87 21.84 -2.99
C SER A 2 10.53 21.15 -2.72
N GLU A 3 9.48 21.93 -2.49
CA GLU A 3 8.12 21.41 -2.38
C GLU A 3 7.73 20.71 -3.69
N PHE A 4 6.97 19.62 -3.59
CA PHE A 4 6.36 18.96 -4.73
C PHE A 4 4.95 18.57 -4.35
N GLN A 5 4.01 18.94 -5.22
CA GLN A 5 2.60 18.65 -5.07
C GLN A 5 2.04 18.17 -6.40
N PHE A 6 1.34 17.04 -6.37
CA PHE A 6 0.72 16.44 -7.54
C PHE A 6 -0.76 16.23 -7.27
N TYR A 7 -1.60 16.78 -8.14
CA TYR A 7 -3.04 16.54 -8.15
C TYR A 7 -3.41 15.84 -9.46
N GLU A 8 -4.22 14.79 -9.38
CA GLU A 8 -4.79 14.13 -10.53
C GLU A 8 -6.28 13.90 -10.30
N PHE A 9 -7.09 14.30 -11.29
CA PHE A 9 -8.54 14.15 -11.26
C PHE A 9 -8.99 13.26 -12.43
N GLN A 10 -9.93 12.37 -12.16
CA GLN A 10 -10.52 11.46 -13.13
C GLN A 10 -12.04 11.56 -13.15
N ALA A 11 -12.61 11.68 -14.34
CA ALA A 11 -14.02 11.54 -14.63
C ALA A 11 -14.28 10.11 -15.14
N ILE A 12 -15.30 9.48 -14.57
CA ILE A 12 -15.68 8.07 -14.75
C ILE A 12 -17.09 8.00 -15.33
N ASP A 13 -18.05 8.74 -14.78
CA ASP A 13 -19.46 8.65 -15.17
C ASP A 13 -19.70 9.20 -16.59
N ARG A 14 -19.01 10.28 -16.94
CA ARG A 14 -19.10 10.93 -18.26
C ARG A 14 -17.81 11.68 -18.62
N PRO A 15 -17.50 11.83 -19.91
CA PRO A 15 -16.49 12.78 -20.35
C PRO A 15 -16.85 14.22 -19.94
N LEU A 16 -15.81 15.05 -19.80
CA LEU A 16 -15.94 16.47 -19.52
C LEU A 16 -16.65 17.20 -20.67
N SER A 17 -17.64 18.02 -20.33
CA SER A 17 -18.32 18.90 -21.28
C SER A 17 -17.39 20.05 -21.72
N ALA A 18 -17.75 20.77 -22.78
CA ALA A 18 -16.98 21.94 -23.21
C ALA A 18 -16.87 23.01 -22.11
N ALA A 19 -17.95 23.23 -21.35
CA ALA A 19 -17.97 24.15 -20.22
C ALA A 19 -17.10 23.67 -19.06
N ASP A 20 -17.09 22.36 -18.78
CA ASP A 20 -16.24 21.77 -17.74
C ASP A 20 -14.75 21.94 -18.11
N LYS A 21 -14.40 21.67 -19.37
CA LYS A 21 -13.03 21.85 -19.88
C LYS A 21 -12.56 23.30 -19.78
N GLN A 22 -13.39 24.25 -20.19
CA GLN A 22 -13.06 25.68 -20.09
C GLN A 22 -12.85 26.11 -18.63
N HIS A 23 -13.66 25.60 -17.71
CA HIS A 23 -13.48 25.87 -16.29
C HIS A 23 -12.15 25.32 -15.75
N VAL A 24 -11.81 24.06 -16.07
CA VAL A 24 -10.54 23.44 -15.66
C VAL A 24 -9.34 24.23 -16.20
N GLN A 25 -9.38 24.64 -17.47
CA GLN A 25 -8.33 25.45 -18.10
C GLN A 25 -8.14 26.84 -17.45
N SER A 26 -9.19 27.39 -16.84
CA SER A 26 -9.10 28.66 -16.12
C SER A 26 -8.32 28.58 -14.81
N LEU A 27 -8.19 27.38 -14.23
CA LEU A 27 -7.53 27.17 -12.93
C LEU A 27 -6.01 27.12 -13.03
N SER A 28 -5.46 26.67 -14.16
CA SER A 28 -4.02 26.63 -14.39
C SER A 28 -3.70 26.71 -15.88
N SER A 29 -2.75 27.58 -16.23
CA SER A 29 -2.23 27.69 -17.60
C SER A 29 -1.34 26.51 -18.01
N ARG A 30 -0.91 25.67 -17.06
CA ARG A 30 -0.04 24.50 -17.29
C ARG A 30 -0.79 23.18 -17.23
N VAL A 31 -2.11 23.22 -17.14
CA VAL A 31 -2.93 22.02 -16.94
C VAL A 31 -2.82 21.07 -18.14
N LYS A 32 -2.50 19.81 -17.86
CA LYS A 32 -2.66 18.71 -18.84
C LYS A 32 -4.10 18.23 -18.73
N LEU A 33 -4.92 18.49 -19.74
CA LEU A 33 -6.36 18.18 -19.74
C LEU A 33 -6.70 17.24 -20.89
N SER A 34 -7.32 16.10 -20.56
CA SER A 34 -7.92 15.18 -21.52
C SER A 34 -9.46 15.24 -21.45
N GLY A 35 -10.14 14.34 -22.18
CA GLY A 35 -11.60 14.23 -22.09
C GLY A 35 -12.11 13.73 -20.74
N THR A 36 -11.26 13.05 -19.96
CA THR A 36 -11.65 12.35 -18.73
C THR A 36 -10.65 12.50 -17.58
N ASN A 37 -9.48 13.07 -17.81
CA ASN A 37 -8.42 13.20 -16.81
C ASN A 37 -7.84 14.61 -16.83
N THR A 38 -7.40 15.10 -15.68
CA THR A 38 -6.47 16.22 -15.64
C THR A 38 -5.44 16.09 -14.52
N GLN A 39 -4.25 16.64 -14.76
CA GLN A 39 -3.13 16.63 -13.83
C GLN A 39 -2.61 18.05 -13.58
N PHE A 40 -2.27 18.34 -12.33
CA PHE A 40 -1.60 19.57 -11.90
C PHE A 40 -0.35 19.23 -11.09
N VAL A 41 0.78 19.84 -11.48
CA VAL A 41 2.07 19.69 -10.80
C VAL A 41 2.52 21.05 -10.30
N TYR A 42 2.89 21.14 -9.02
CA TYR A 42 3.43 22.35 -8.41
C TYR A 42 4.74 22.05 -7.69
N HIS A 43 5.75 22.89 -7.96
CA HIS A 43 7.03 22.88 -7.24
C HIS A 43 7.19 24.09 -6.31
N TYR A 44 6.25 25.04 -6.40
CA TYR A 44 6.16 26.25 -5.59
C TYR A 44 4.70 26.70 -5.57
N GLY A 45 4.20 27.13 -4.41
CA GLY A 45 2.80 27.52 -4.24
C GLY A 45 1.85 26.32 -4.27
N ASP A 46 0.55 26.60 -4.42
CA ASP A 46 -0.51 25.58 -4.26
C ASP A 46 -1.56 25.68 -5.38
N PHE A 47 -2.43 24.68 -5.45
CA PHE A 47 -3.58 24.63 -6.31
C PHE A 47 -4.48 25.85 -6.10
N ARG A 48 -4.74 26.59 -7.18
CA ARG A 48 -5.49 27.86 -7.13
C ARG A 48 -7.00 27.69 -6.95
N GLY A 49 -7.50 26.47 -7.12
CA GLY A 49 -8.92 26.14 -6.98
C GLY A 49 -9.23 25.50 -5.63
N ASP A 50 -10.48 25.08 -5.49
CA ASP A 50 -10.94 24.24 -4.38
C ASP A 50 -11.11 22.81 -4.93
N PRO A 51 -10.28 21.84 -4.50
CA PRO A 51 -10.36 20.48 -5.01
C PRO A 51 -11.72 19.81 -4.79
N GLU A 52 -12.38 20.09 -3.66
CA GLU A 52 -13.71 19.53 -3.34
C GLU A 52 -14.76 20.06 -4.31
N LYS A 53 -14.75 21.37 -4.60
CA LYS A 53 -15.67 21.98 -5.57
C LYS A 53 -15.39 21.53 -7.00
N LEU A 54 -14.12 21.38 -7.38
CA LEU A 54 -13.76 20.92 -8.71
C LEU A 54 -14.20 19.47 -8.92
N LEU A 55 -13.98 18.61 -7.91
CA LEU A 55 -14.46 17.23 -7.91
C LEU A 55 -15.98 17.19 -8.04
N ASP A 56 -16.73 17.86 -7.14
CA ASP A 56 -18.20 17.81 -7.15
C ASP A 56 -18.83 18.31 -8.47
N ARG A 57 -18.13 19.22 -9.15
CA ARG A 57 -18.58 19.77 -10.44
C ARG A 57 -18.26 18.88 -11.63
N CYS A 58 -17.03 18.38 -11.73
CA CYS A 58 -16.47 17.89 -12.99
C CYS A 58 -15.96 16.45 -12.97
N PHE A 59 -15.60 15.91 -11.79
CA PHE A 59 -14.83 14.67 -11.70
C PHE A 59 -15.44 13.68 -10.70
N ASP A 60 -14.92 12.47 -10.68
CA ASP A 60 -15.43 11.36 -9.85
C ASP A 60 -14.42 10.87 -8.83
N LEU A 61 -13.13 11.03 -9.14
CA LEU A 61 -12.02 10.66 -8.27
C LEU A 61 -10.94 11.72 -8.35
N MET A 62 -10.30 12.01 -7.22
CA MET A 62 -9.10 12.83 -7.14
C MET A 62 -8.08 12.17 -6.24
N ILE A 63 -6.82 12.17 -6.69
CA ILE A 63 -5.67 11.84 -5.87
C ILE A 63 -4.77 13.07 -5.76
N TYR A 64 -4.28 13.31 -4.54
CA TYR A 64 -3.28 14.32 -4.24
C TYR A 64 -2.15 13.68 -3.44
N VAL A 65 -0.92 13.91 -3.87
CA VAL A 65 0.29 13.49 -3.16
C VAL A 65 1.28 14.65 -3.07
N ALA A 66 1.86 14.81 -1.90
CA ALA A 66 2.89 15.80 -1.62
C ALA A 66 4.14 15.14 -1.05
N ASN A 67 5.32 15.65 -1.43
CA ASN A 67 6.58 15.09 -0.93
C ASN A 67 6.83 15.39 0.55
N PHE A 68 6.00 16.23 1.17
CA PHE A 68 6.01 16.54 2.60
C PHE A 68 4.93 15.76 3.37
N GLY A 69 4.59 14.55 2.94
CA GLY A 69 3.84 13.59 3.77
C GLY A 69 2.33 13.54 3.56
N ILE A 70 1.74 14.46 2.78
CA ILE A 70 0.27 14.46 2.58
C ILE A 70 -0.13 13.55 1.43
N ARG A 71 -1.04 12.61 1.70
CA ARG A 71 -1.71 11.78 0.70
C ARG A 71 -3.22 11.90 0.86
N ARG A 72 -3.92 12.18 -0.23
CA ARG A 72 -5.35 12.42 -0.20
C ARG A 72 -6.06 11.77 -1.38
N LEU A 73 -7.05 10.94 -1.09
CA LEU A 73 -7.98 10.36 -2.05
C LEU A 73 -9.37 10.93 -1.80
N MET A 74 -9.99 11.49 -2.84
CA MET A 74 -11.39 11.90 -2.80
C MET A 74 -12.19 11.15 -3.85
N ILE A 75 -13.39 10.69 -3.48
CA ILE A 75 -14.30 9.99 -4.39
C ILE A 75 -15.69 10.61 -4.29
N ARG A 76 -16.29 10.90 -5.44
CA ARG A 76 -17.65 11.42 -5.58
C ARG A 76 -18.60 10.32 -6.02
N PHE A 77 -19.74 10.27 -5.35
CA PHE A 77 -20.84 9.35 -5.64
C PHE A 77 -22.13 10.13 -5.90
N PRO A 78 -22.96 9.72 -6.87
CA PRO A 78 -24.36 10.11 -6.89
C PRO A 78 -25.05 9.66 -5.59
N LYS A 79 -25.97 10.48 -5.07
CA LYS A 79 -26.59 10.26 -3.75
C LYS A 79 -27.34 8.95 -3.59
N ASN A 80 -27.93 8.46 -4.67
CA ASN A 80 -28.63 7.19 -4.68
C ASN A 80 -27.63 6.05 -4.48
N LEU A 81 -26.47 6.05 -5.15
CA LEU A 81 -25.59 4.87 -5.29
C LEU A 81 -24.92 4.36 -4.01
N VAL A 82 -24.81 5.18 -2.96
CA VAL A 82 -24.14 4.78 -1.72
C VAL A 82 -24.95 5.15 -0.49
N ASN A 83 -24.92 4.30 0.53
CA ASN A 83 -25.49 4.61 1.84
C ASN A 83 -24.41 5.21 2.74
N ARG A 84 -24.48 6.53 2.94
CA ARG A 84 -23.57 7.29 3.81
C ARG A 84 -23.41 6.66 5.21
N SER A 85 -24.48 6.12 5.78
CA SER A 85 -24.46 5.54 7.13
C SER A 85 -23.55 4.31 7.25
N LEU A 86 -23.21 3.65 6.14
CA LEU A 86 -22.23 2.56 6.12
C LEU A 86 -20.79 3.07 6.18
N PHE A 87 -20.55 4.35 5.85
CA PHE A 87 -19.21 4.93 5.79
C PHE A 87 -18.85 5.61 7.12
N GLU A 88 -19.86 6.13 7.82
CA GLU A 88 -19.72 6.84 9.09
C GLU A 88 -18.93 6.09 10.17
N PRO A 89 -19.08 4.75 10.35
CA PRO A 89 -18.28 4.01 11.32
C PRO A 89 -16.77 4.07 11.07
N TYR A 90 -16.33 4.29 9.84
CA TYR A 90 -14.91 4.36 9.46
C TYR A 90 -14.36 5.80 9.48
N CYS A 91 -15.21 6.79 9.75
CA CYS A 91 -14.78 8.19 9.75
C CYS A 91 -13.89 8.49 10.95
N VAL A 92 -12.70 9.03 10.68
CA VAL A 92 -11.74 9.50 11.67
C VAL A 92 -11.64 11.01 11.50
N LYS A 93 -11.80 11.74 12.60
CA LYS A 93 -11.78 13.21 12.57
C LYS A 93 -10.47 13.69 11.92
N HIS A 94 -10.59 14.71 11.05
CA HIS A 94 -9.52 15.25 10.19
C HIS A 94 -8.96 14.32 9.09
N CYS A 95 -9.03 12.99 9.24
CA CYS A 95 -8.49 12.06 8.26
C CYS A 95 -9.51 11.54 7.24
N ILE A 96 -10.66 11.04 7.71
CA ILE A 96 -11.67 10.37 6.86
C ILE A 96 -13.00 11.05 7.08
N GLN A 97 -13.54 11.65 6.03
CA GLN A 97 -14.78 12.43 6.08
C GLN A 97 -15.72 12.01 4.96
N VAL A 98 -17.00 11.86 5.30
CA VAL A 98 -18.08 11.73 4.34
C VAL A 98 -19.00 12.95 4.43
N LYS A 99 -19.19 13.64 3.31
CA LYS A 99 -20.02 14.86 3.23
C LYS A 99 -21.08 14.69 2.14
N ALA A 100 -22.30 15.15 2.43
CA ALA A 100 -23.34 15.27 1.41
C ALA A 100 -23.34 16.70 0.85
N THR A 101 -23.28 16.84 -0.47
CA THR A 101 -23.51 18.12 -1.14
C THR A 101 -24.98 18.22 -1.58
N SER A 102 -25.33 19.24 -2.37
CA SER A 102 -26.67 19.30 -2.97
C SER A 102 -26.92 18.14 -3.94
N LYS A 103 -25.88 17.66 -4.64
CA LYS A 103 -25.99 16.68 -5.74
C LYS A 103 -25.34 15.33 -5.46
N SER A 104 -24.33 15.28 -4.59
CA SER A 104 -23.47 14.10 -4.44
C SER A 104 -23.20 13.75 -2.97
N ILE A 105 -22.54 12.62 -2.77
CA ILE A 105 -21.83 12.25 -1.55
C ILE A 105 -20.35 12.26 -1.89
N LEU A 106 -19.55 12.93 -1.07
CA LEU A 106 -18.09 13.01 -1.20
C LEU A 106 -17.45 12.25 -0.05
N LEU A 107 -16.63 11.26 -0.39
CA LEU A 107 -15.67 10.64 0.52
C LEU A 107 -14.33 11.36 0.36
N ASN A 108 -13.74 11.78 1.48
CA ASN A 108 -12.43 12.41 1.53
C ASN A 108 -11.56 11.66 2.55
N ILE A 109 -10.50 11.02 2.06
CA ILE A 109 -9.48 10.35 2.86
C ILE A 109 -8.20 11.18 2.71
N GLN A 110 -7.71 11.77 3.78
CA GLN A 110 -6.50 12.58 3.80
C GLN A 110 -5.65 12.15 4.98
N ILE A 111 -4.45 11.64 4.71
CA ILE A 111 -3.51 11.18 5.74
C ILE A 111 -2.25 12.03 5.64
N HIS A 112 -1.79 12.52 6.79
CA HIS A 112 -0.50 13.21 6.95
C HIS A 112 0.49 12.25 7.57
N GLN A 113 1.57 11.97 6.85
CA GLN A 113 2.65 11.10 7.31
C GLN A 113 3.79 11.95 7.87
N GLU A 114 4.46 11.46 8.93
CA GLU A 114 5.50 12.20 9.68
C GLU A 114 6.75 12.57 8.85
N ASP A 115 7.04 11.81 7.80
CA ASP A 115 8.29 11.94 7.06
C ASP A 115 8.11 12.56 5.67
N TYR A 116 9.13 13.31 5.24
CA TYR A 116 9.30 13.68 3.83
C TYR A 116 9.30 12.38 3.00
N CYS A 117 8.28 12.21 2.17
CA CYS A 117 8.20 11.09 1.27
C CYS A 117 9.41 11.14 0.31
N GLY A 118 9.86 9.96 -0.12
CA GLY A 118 10.94 9.84 -1.11
C GLY A 118 10.61 10.50 -2.44
N TRP A 119 11.38 10.17 -3.48
CA TRP A 119 11.11 10.70 -4.82
C TRP A 119 9.73 10.28 -5.31
N LEU A 120 8.80 11.24 -5.39
CA LEU A 120 7.50 11.05 -6.03
C LEU A 120 7.68 11.18 -7.55
N GLU A 121 7.05 10.28 -8.29
CA GLU A 121 7.04 10.33 -9.75
C GLU A 121 5.82 11.10 -10.25
N GLU A 122 5.94 11.80 -11.38
CA GLU A 122 4.81 12.35 -12.15
C GLU A 122 4.08 11.25 -12.94
N THR A 123 3.79 10.12 -12.29
CA THR A 123 3.00 9.01 -12.84
C THR A 123 1.52 9.14 -12.45
N SER A 124 0.65 8.42 -13.15
CA SER A 124 -0.77 8.39 -12.80
C SER A 124 -0.98 7.42 -11.64
N TYR A 125 -1.49 7.92 -10.52
CA TYR A 125 -1.87 7.10 -9.36
C TYR A 125 -3.37 6.80 -9.37
N ALA A 126 -4.17 7.67 -10.00
CA ALA A 126 -5.62 7.51 -10.06
C ALA A 126 -6.04 6.24 -10.81
N ALA A 127 -5.28 5.84 -11.84
CA ALA A 127 -5.60 4.70 -12.70
C ALA A 127 -5.75 3.38 -11.92
N ASP A 128 -4.86 3.12 -10.96
CA ASP A 128 -4.87 1.90 -10.16
C ASP A 128 -5.97 1.92 -9.08
N LEU A 129 -6.50 3.10 -8.76
CA LEU A 129 -7.51 3.32 -7.73
C LEU A 129 -8.94 3.42 -8.27
N LEU A 130 -9.13 3.45 -9.60
CA LEU A 130 -10.47 3.66 -10.20
C LEU A 130 -11.50 2.63 -9.76
N ALA A 131 -11.09 1.37 -9.59
CA ALA A 131 -11.98 0.29 -9.20
C ALA A 131 -12.57 0.50 -7.79
N LEU A 132 -11.89 1.25 -6.90
CA LEU A 132 -12.36 1.48 -5.53
C LEU A 132 -13.72 2.18 -5.47
N ARG A 133 -13.99 3.05 -6.45
CA ARG A 133 -15.30 3.73 -6.53
C ARG A 133 -16.42 2.73 -6.79
N GLU A 134 -16.21 1.83 -7.75
CA GLU A 134 -17.20 0.81 -8.06
C GLU A 134 -17.32 -0.17 -6.89
N ASP A 135 -16.21 -0.64 -6.33
CA ASP A 135 -16.18 -1.50 -5.14
C ASP A 135 -17.05 -0.92 -4.00
N LEU A 136 -16.93 0.38 -3.71
CA LEU A 136 -17.77 1.05 -2.70
C LEU A 136 -19.26 1.11 -3.06
N ILE A 137 -19.61 1.33 -4.33
CA ILE A 137 -20.99 1.27 -4.82
C ILE A 137 -21.54 -0.16 -4.69
N GLN A 138 -20.68 -1.16 -4.87
CA GLN A 138 -21.00 -2.58 -4.68
C GLN A 138 -21.08 -3.00 -3.20
N GLY A 139 -20.78 -2.09 -2.27
CA GLY A 139 -20.80 -2.35 -0.83
C GLY A 139 -19.53 -2.99 -0.28
N ASP A 140 -18.44 -3.01 -1.06
CA ASP A 140 -17.13 -3.41 -0.59
C ASP A 140 -16.47 -2.25 0.19
N LEU A 141 -16.58 -2.32 1.51
CA LEU A 141 -16.08 -1.30 2.43
C LEU A 141 -14.60 -1.48 2.80
N ARG A 142 -13.88 -2.43 2.17
CA ARG A 142 -12.48 -2.74 2.53
C ARG A 142 -11.56 -1.53 2.44
N VAL A 143 -11.75 -0.65 1.45
CA VAL A 143 -10.94 0.58 1.33
C VAL A 143 -11.16 1.53 2.50
N LEU A 144 -12.37 1.62 3.07
CA LEU A 144 -12.63 2.47 4.24
C LEU A 144 -11.95 1.91 5.48
N TYR A 145 -11.95 0.59 5.63
CA TYR A 145 -11.23 -0.07 6.72
C TYR A 145 -9.70 0.10 6.57
N LEU A 146 -9.15 -0.06 5.37
CA LEU A 146 -7.74 0.23 5.10
C LEU A 146 -7.41 1.71 5.36
N ALA A 147 -8.28 2.63 4.96
CA ALA A 147 -8.10 4.05 5.26
C ALA A 147 -8.08 4.32 6.77
N TRP A 148 -8.93 3.64 7.55
CA TRP A 148 -8.93 3.73 9.01
C TRP A 148 -7.60 3.22 9.61
N LEU A 149 -7.08 2.10 9.10
CA LEU A 149 -5.74 1.60 9.49
C LEU A 149 -4.62 2.58 9.12
N ALA A 150 -4.74 3.30 7.99
CA ALA A 150 -3.77 4.33 7.61
C ALA A 150 -3.88 5.56 8.53
N ALA A 151 -5.11 6.00 8.80
CA ALA A 151 -5.38 7.15 9.66
C ALA A 151 -4.85 6.95 11.08
N ALA A 152 -4.87 5.71 11.57
CA ALA A 152 -4.34 5.28 12.86
C ALA A 152 -2.84 5.56 13.09
N PHE A 153 -2.08 5.96 12.07
CA PHE A 153 -0.67 6.36 12.20
C PHE A 153 -0.37 7.74 11.60
N GLY A 154 -1.40 8.52 11.25
CA GLY A 154 -1.22 9.88 10.76
C GLY A 154 -0.90 10.86 11.88
N GLU A 155 -0.23 11.97 11.56
CA GLU A 155 0.07 13.04 12.54
C GLU A 155 -1.22 13.69 13.11
N ASP A 156 -2.27 13.71 12.30
CA ASP A 156 -3.54 14.38 12.60
C ASP A 156 -4.49 13.57 13.51
N ILE A 157 -4.04 12.46 14.09
CA ILE A 157 -4.90 11.64 14.97
C ILE A 157 -5.30 12.45 16.20
N PRO A 158 -6.61 12.67 16.43
CA PRO A 158 -7.06 13.43 17.58
C PRO A 158 -7.23 12.61 18.86
N GLU A 159 -7.14 11.27 18.78
CA GLU A 159 -7.45 10.33 19.87
C GLU A 159 -6.26 9.40 20.15
N ASP A 160 -5.97 9.16 21.43
CA ASP A 160 -4.99 8.14 21.83
C ASP A 160 -5.35 6.78 21.18
N PRO A 161 -4.38 6.02 20.63
CA PRO A 161 -4.62 4.68 20.11
C PRO A 161 -5.43 3.74 21.02
N GLU A 162 -5.39 3.94 22.34
CA GLU A 162 -6.23 3.18 23.29
C GLU A 162 -7.73 3.50 23.19
N ASN A 163 -8.09 4.71 22.77
CA ASN A 163 -9.47 5.17 22.62
C ASN A 163 -10.04 4.95 21.22
N LEU A 164 -9.19 4.71 20.22
CA LEU A 164 -9.64 4.48 18.86
C LEU A 164 -10.13 3.03 18.71
N ILE A 165 -11.45 2.87 18.73
CA ILE A 165 -12.11 1.57 18.60
C ILE A 165 -12.16 1.15 17.13
N GLU A 166 -11.82 -0.11 16.89
CA GLU A 166 -11.85 -0.72 15.57
C GLU A 166 -13.28 -0.70 14.98
N PRO A 167 -13.46 -0.18 13.75
CA PRO A 167 -14.74 -0.17 13.07
C PRO A 167 -15.09 -1.59 12.58
N PRO A 168 -16.32 -1.81 12.06
CA PRO A 168 -16.71 -3.12 11.55
C PRO A 168 -15.70 -3.70 10.55
N VAL A 169 -15.19 -4.90 10.84
CA VAL A 169 -14.19 -5.56 9.99
C VAL A 169 -14.87 -6.11 8.73
N PRO A 170 -14.54 -5.61 7.52
CA PRO A 170 -15.11 -6.12 6.29
C PRO A 170 -14.62 -7.55 6.01
N ALA A 171 -15.43 -8.31 5.27
CA ALA A 171 -15.06 -9.64 4.81
C ALA A 171 -13.89 -9.59 3.82
N ASN A 172 -13.19 -10.72 3.64
CA ASN A 172 -12.18 -10.92 2.60
C ASN A 172 -10.93 -10.00 2.67
N LEU A 173 -10.52 -9.54 3.86
CA LEU A 173 -9.27 -8.76 4.01
C LEU A 173 -8.00 -9.60 3.72
N LYS A 174 -8.07 -10.92 3.88
CA LYS A 174 -6.96 -11.85 3.53
C LYS A 174 -6.61 -11.85 2.05
N LYS A 175 -7.47 -11.31 1.18
CA LYS A 175 -7.28 -11.29 -0.27
C LYS A 175 -7.70 -9.93 -0.82
N LEU A 176 -6.78 -8.98 -0.79
CA LEU A 176 -6.96 -7.66 -1.37
C LEU A 176 -7.03 -7.74 -2.91
N SER A 177 -7.88 -6.92 -3.52
CA SER A 177 -7.90 -6.70 -4.97
C SER A 177 -6.68 -5.84 -5.37
N PRO A 178 -6.29 -5.80 -6.66
CA PRO A 178 -5.19 -4.94 -7.12
C PRO A 178 -5.36 -3.47 -6.71
N ALA A 179 -6.59 -2.94 -6.76
CA ALA A 179 -6.86 -1.56 -6.35
C ALA A 179 -6.72 -1.34 -4.83
N LEU A 180 -7.10 -2.32 -4.01
CA LEU A 180 -6.88 -2.27 -2.56
C LEU A 180 -5.40 -2.40 -2.20
N GLN A 181 -4.63 -3.19 -2.97
CA GLN A 181 -3.17 -3.29 -2.83
C GLN A 181 -2.52 -1.96 -3.18
N ALA A 182 -2.88 -1.37 -4.34
CA ALA A 182 -2.39 -0.05 -4.75
C ALA A 182 -2.74 1.03 -3.72
N PHE A 183 -3.93 0.98 -3.11
CA PHE A 183 -4.28 1.87 -2.01
C PHE A 183 -3.39 1.64 -0.78
N ALA A 184 -3.19 0.40 -0.35
CA ALA A 184 -2.36 0.09 0.82
C ALA A 184 -0.90 0.52 0.63
N GLU A 185 -0.34 0.31 -0.56
CA GLU A 185 1.00 0.77 -0.94
C GLU A 185 1.06 2.29 -0.99
N LEU A 186 0.09 2.93 -1.64
CA LEU A 186 0.03 4.39 -1.75
C LEU A 186 -0.20 5.07 -0.41
N PHE A 187 -0.83 4.45 0.58
CA PHE A 187 -0.99 5.02 1.92
C PHE A 187 -0.01 4.44 2.95
N GLU A 188 0.96 3.62 2.50
CA GLU A 188 2.01 2.98 3.32
C GLU A 188 1.47 2.25 4.57
N ILE A 189 0.40 1.50 4.38
CA ILE A 189 -0.19 0.70 5.47
C ILE A 189 0.72 -0.50 5.75
N ASP A 190 1.11 -0.70 7.01
CA ASP A 190 1.92 -1.87 7.41
C ASP A 190 1.19 -3.18 7.07
N ALA A 191 1.84 -4.04 6.28
CA ALA A 191 1.29 -5.33 5.90
C ALA A 191 1.04 -6.26 7.11
N ASP A 192 1.90 -6.23 8.14
CA ASP A 192 1.70 -7.01 9.36
C ASP A 192 0.44 -6.52 10.12
N LEU A 193 0.09 -5.24 10.00
CA LEU A 193 -1.14 -4.67 10.56
C LEU A 193 -2.39 -5.12 9.78
N ILE A 194 -2.33 -5.09 8.45
CA ILE A 194 -3.40 -5.63 7.60
C ILE A 194 -3.62 -7.11 7.91
N ASP A 195 -2.54 -7.88 8.08
CA ASP A 195 -2.61 -9.30 8.43
C ASP A 195 -3.24 -9.52 9.81
N ALA A 196 -2.90 -8.70 10.82
CA ALA A 196 -3.50 -8.75 12.15
C ALA A 196 -5.01 -8.45 12.11
N ALA A 197 -5.41 -7.41 11.38
CA ALA A 197 -6.80 -7.07 11.11
C ALA A 197 -7.54 -8.23 10.42
N ALA A 198 -6.92 -8.82 9.40
CA ALA A 198 -7.50 -9.88 8.59
C ALA A 198 -7.77 -11.18 9.37
N GLN A 199 -7.22 -11.35 10.58
CA GLN A 199 -7.55 -12.48 11.46
C GLN A 199 -9.03 -12.48 11.88
N ALA A 200 -9.63 -11.31 12.07
CA ALA A 200 -11.05 -11.15 12.40
C ALA A 200 -11.95 -11.07 11.15
N SER A 201 -11.36 -10.99 9.95
CA SER A 201 -12.10 -10.91 8.69
C SER A 201 -12.64 -12.28 8.27
N LYS A 202 -13.96 -12.35 8.10
CA LYS A 202 -14.63 -13.56 7.58
C LYS A 202 -14.32 -13.73 6.10
N ALA A 203 -14.06 -14.97 5.68
CA ALA A 203 -14.00 -15.31 4.26
C ALA A 203 -15.43 -15.53 3.75
N VAL A 204 -15.90 -14.65 2.88
CA VAL A 204 -17.25 -14.73 2.30
C VAL A 204 -17.11 -14.76 0.79
N THR A 205 -17.55 -15.84 0.16
CA THR A 205 -17.77 -15.84 -1.28
C THR A 205 -19.02 -15.01 -1.57
N THR A 206 -18.86 -13.83 -2.17
CA THR A 206 -19.99 -13.06 -2.67
C THR A 206 -20.71 -13.93 -3.71
N PRO A 207 -21.97 -14.36 -3.47
CA PRO A 207 -22.69 -15.10 -4.48
C PRO A 207 -22.83 -14.21 -5.72
N THR A 208 -22.63 -14.79 -6.90
CA THR A 208 -22.93 -14.07 -8.14
C THR A 208 -24.40 -13.65 -8.09
N GLU A 209 -24.63 -12.34 -8.11
CA GLU A 209 -25.98 -11.81 -8.08
C GLU A 209 -26.71 -12.28 -9.34
N PRO A 210 -27.93 -12.84 -9.21
CA PRO A 210 -28.69 -13.34 -10.35
C PRO A 210 -29.36 -12.17 -11.08
N ILE A 211 -28.56 -11.22 -11.59
CA ILE A 211 -29.00 -9.97 -12.21
C ILE A 211 -30.05 -10.24 -13.30
N ALA A 212 -29.83 -11.27 -14.14
CA ALA A 212 -30.79 -11.64 -15.18
C ALA A 212 -32.17 -12.03 -14.61
N GLN A 213 -32.21 -12.72 -13.47
CA GLN A 213 -33.46 -13.08 -12.80
C GLN A 213 -34.11 -11.86 -12.15
N TRP A 214 -33.32 -10.98 -11.53
CA TRP A 214 -33.81 -9.74 -10.93
C TRP A 214 -34.39 -8.78 -11.99
N VAL A 215 -33.73 -8.63 -13.13
CA VAL A 215 -34.23 -7.84 -14.28
C VAL A 215 -35.50 -8.45 -14.85
N ALA A 216 -35.61 -9.79 -14.90
CA ALA A 216 -36.83 -10.46 -15.34
C ALA A 216 -38.01 -10.28 -14.35
N ALA A 217 -37.71 -10.11 -13.06
CA ALA A 217 -38.71 -9.88 -12.01
C ALA A 217 -39.16 -8.41 -11.89
N LEU A 218 -38.48 -7.46 -12.54
CA LEU A 218 -38.91 -6.06 -12.58
C LEU A 218 -40.25 -5.90 -13.33
N PRO A 219 -41.14 -5.01 -12.87
CA PRO A 219 -42.29 -4.59 -13.65
C PRO A 219 -41.86 -4.10 -15.04
N GLU A 220 -42.65 -4.43 -16.07
CA GLU A 220 -42.31 -4.08 -17.44
C GLU A 220 -42.14 -2.56 -17.65
N ALA A 221 -42.96 -1.75 -16.97
CA ALA A 221 -42.86 -0.30 -17.00
C ALA A 221 -41.49 0.19 -16.49
N ASP A 222 -41.03 -0.32 -15.33
CA ASP A 222 -39.75 0.04 -14.72
C ASP A 222 -38.58 -0.39 -15.63
N ARG A 223 -38.64 -1.62 -16.15
CA ARG A 223 -37.62 -2.15 -17.08
C ARG A 223 -37.53 -1.29 -18.34
N ASN A 224 -38.66 -0.92 -18.94
CA ASN A 224 -38.69 -0.10 -20.15
C ASN A 224 -38.19 1.32 -19.87
N ALA A 225 -38.49 1.90 -18.71
CA ALA A 225 -37.99 3.21 -18.31
C ALA A 225 -36.45 3.24 -18.23
N TYR A 226 -35.83 2.21 -17.63
CA TYR A 226 -34.37 2.09 -17.63
C TYR A 226 -33.80 1.90 -19.04
N LEU A 227 -34.41 1.07 -19.89
CA LEU A 227 -33.94 0.87 -21.27
C LEU A 227 -33.99 2.15 -22.11
N VAL A 228 -35.02 2.98 -21.94
CA VAL A 228 -35.11 4.29 -22.60
C VAL A 228 -33.97 5.20 -22.17
N ARG A 229 -33.69 5.29 -20.87
CA ARG A 229 -32.58 6.12 -20.34
C ARG A 229 -31.22 5.63 -20.83
N VAL A 230 -31.01 4.31 -20.89
CA VAL A 230 -29.80 3.71 -21.51
C VAL A 230 -29.69 4.11 -22.98
N ALA A 231 -30.78 4.02 -23.76
CA ALA A 231 -30.80 4.42 -25.17
C ALA A 231 -30.53 5.92 -25.39
N GLN A 232 -30.82 6.75 -24.40
CA GLN A 232 -30.51 8.19 -24.37
C GLN A 232 -29.05 8.48 -23.95
N GLY A 233 -28.28 7.45 -23.58
CA GLY A 233 -26.88 7.58 -23.16
C GLY A 233 -26.69 7.97 -21.69
N GLU A 234 -27.72 7.84 -20.85
CA GLU A 234 -27.59 8.09 -19.41
C GLU A 234 -26.84 6.93 -18.71
N PRO A 235 -25.92 7.22 -17.76
CA PRO A 235 -25.15 6.21 -17.04
C PRO A 235 -25.98 5.57 -15.90
N VAL A 236 -27.07 4.88 -16.24
CA VAL A 236 -28.03 4.32 -15.26
C VAL A 236 -27.65 2.95 -14.71
N GLY A 237 -26.55 2.34 -15.16
CA GLY A 237 -26.17 0.97 -14.79
C GLY A 237 -26.04 0.75 -13.27
N GLY A 238 -25.37 1.66 -12.57
CA GLY A 238 -25.23 1.60 -11.11
C GLY A 238 -26.55 1.81 -10.39
N GLU A 239 -27.39 2.74 -10.88
CA GLU A 239 -28.71 3.03 -10.31
C GLU A 239 -29.64 1.81 -10.43
N LEU A 240 -29.68 1.19 -11.61
CA LEU A 240 -30.45 -0.03 -11.84
C LEU A 240 -30.00 -1.15 -10.92
N LEU A 241 -28.69 -1.42 -10.86
CA LEU A 241 -28.17 -2.51 -10.03
C LEU A 241 -28.53 -2.30 -8.55
N GLN A 242 -28.50 -1.06 -8.07
CA GLN A 242 -28.90 -0.74 -6.71
C GLN A 242 -30.41 -0.92 -6.47
N ASP A 243 -31.27 -0.50 -7.40
CA ASP A 243 -32.72 -0.76 -7.31
C ASP A 243 -33.01 -2.27 -7.28
N LEU A 244 -32.33 -3.05 -8.12
CA LEU A 244 -32.43 -4.51 -8.10
C LEU A 244 -32.02 -5.11 -6.75
N ARG A 245 -30.92 -4.62 -6.14
CA ARG A 245 -30.50 -5.04 -4.80
C ARG A 245 -31.51 -4.68 -3.73
N GLN A 246 -32.09 -3.48 -3.79
CA GLN A 246 -33.09 -3.05 -2.81
C GLN A 246 -34.36 -3.89 -2.90
N ARG A 247 -34.78 -4.27 -4.10
CA ARG A 247 -36.02 -5.04 -4.33
C ARG A 247 -35.85 -6.54 -4.15
N PHE A 248 -34.72 -7.10 -4.59
CA PHE A 248 -34.52 -8.55 -4.72
C PHE A 248 -33.27 -9.08 -4.02
N GLY A 249 -32.37 -8.19 -3.60
CA GLY A 249 -31.18 -8.56 -2.85
C GLY A 249 -31.57 -9.09 -1.46
N LYS A 250 -30.87 -10.13 -1.02
CA LYS A 250 -30.86 -10.45 0.41
C LYS A 250 -29.97 -9.42 1.07
N SER A 251 -30.44 -8.75 2.13
CA SER A 251 -29.56 -7.90 2.94
C SER A 251 -28.37 -8.73 3.37
N THR A 252 -27.20 -8.46 2.79
CA THR A 252 -25.95 -9.01 3.33
C THR A 252 -25.86 -8.47 4.74
N PRO A 253 -25.82 -9.32 5.77
CA PRO A 253 -25.61 -8.82 7.11
C PRO A 253 -24.30 -8.05 7.08
N VAL A 254 -24.38 -6.74 7.29
CA VAL A 254 -23.25 -5.93 7.73
C VAL A 254 -22.67 -6.74 8.88
N SER A 255 -21.44 -7.21 8.74
CA SER A 255 -20.85 -8.10 9.74
C SER A 255 -21.08 -7.46 11.10
N GLU A 256 -21.84 -8.16 11.95
CA GLU A 256 -22.14 -7.71 13.31
C GLU A 256 -20.83 -7.24 13.93
N ALA A 257 -20.87 -6.05 14.55
CA ALA A 257 -19.73 -5.43 15.18
C ALA A 257 -19.06 -6.48 16.08
N SER A 258 -17.91 -6.98 15.65
CA SER A 258 -17.03 -7.76 16.51
C SER A 258 -16.73 -6.91 17.74
N PRO A 259 -16.63 -7.50 18.94
CA PRO A 259 -16.40 -6.73 20.15
C PRO A 259 -15.10 -5.93 20.04
N GLY A 260 -15.27 -4.61 19.87
CA GLY A 260 -14.46 -3.48 20.33
C GLY A 260 -12.98 -3.69 20.62
N ARG A 261 -12.19 -4.24 19.69
CA ARG A 261 -10.74 -4.15 19.81
C ARG A 261 -10.32 -2.71 19.65
N SER A 262 -9.35 -2.27 20.43
CA SER A 262 -8.72 -0.96 20.20
C SER A 262 -7.65 -1.07 19.11
N LEU A 263 -7.25 0.06 18.54
CA LEU A 263 -6.10 0.13 17.67
C LEU A 263 -4.83 -0.38 18.37
N ALA A 264 -4.66 -0.10 19.67
CA ALA A 264 -3.52 -0.57 20.44
C ALA A 264 -3.41 -2.12 20.47
N GLU A 265 -4.53 -2.82 20.63
CA GLU A 265 -4.57 -4.28 20.56
C GLU A 265 -4.19 -4.80 19.16
N LEU A 266 -4.63 -4.14 18.09
CA LEU A 266 -4.24 -4.49 16.72
C LEU A 266 -2.72 -4.31 16.49
N ILE A 267 -2.13 -3.24 17.04
CA ILE A 267 -0.68 -3.00 16.97
C ILE A 267 0.08 -4.11 17.71
N GLU A 268 -0.38 -4.50 18.90
CA GLU A 268 0.25 -5.59 19.66
C GLU A 268 0.17 -6.93 18.89
N MET A 269 -0.98 -7.21 18.27
CA MET A 269 -1.14 -8.38 17.40
C MET A 269 -0.19 -8.36 16.20
N ALA A 270 -0.03 -7.21 15.53
CA ALA A 270 0.88 -7.04 14.40
C ALA A 270 2.35 -7.24 14.83
N THR A 271 2.77 -6.58 15.91
CA THR A 271 4.15 -6.66 16.41
C THR A 271 4.53 -8.07 16.90
N SER A 272 3.62 -8.76 17.59
CA SER A 272 3.85 -10.15 18.03
C SER A 272 3.97 -11.12 16.84
N THR A 273 3.15 -10.92 15.81
CA THR A 273 3.22 -11.67 14.54
C THR A 273 4.54 -11.43 13.83
N ARG A 274 4.96 -10.15 13.69
CA ARG A 274 6.24 -9.74 13.10
C ARG A 274 7.42 -10.41 13.80
N LYS A 275 7.51 -10.30 15.13
CA LYS A 275 8.56 -10.93 15.95
C LYS A 275 8.62 -12.45 15.73
N THR A 276 7.46 -13.11 15.67
CA THR A 276 7.38 -14.56 15.45
C THR A 276 7.89 -14.94 14.05
N ARG A 277 7.53 -14.17 13.02
CA ARG A 277 7.97 -14.36 11.63
C ARG A 277 9.47 -14.17 11.49
N GLU A 278 10.02 -13.10 12.06
CA GLU A 278 11.46 -12.80 12.06
C GLU A 278 12.26 -13.89 12.78
N ALA A 279 11.80 -14.34 13.95
CA ALA A 279 12.46 -15.42 14.68
C ALA A 279 12.45 -16.75 13.89
N LYS A 280 11.35 -17.06 13.18
CA LYS A 280 11.28 -18.23 12.29
C LYS A 280 12.23 -18.08 11.10
N ALA A 281 12.27 -16.92 10.46
CA ALA A 281 13.16 -16.65 9.32
C ALA A 281 14.64 -16.73 9.72
N GLN A 282 15.01 -16.16 10.89
CA GLN A 282 16.37 -16.27 11.43
C GLN A 282 16.75 -17.72 11.73
N LYS A 283 15.86 -18.50 12.35
CA LYS A 283 16.10 -19.95 12.59
C LYS A 283 16.27 -20.73 11.28
N ALA A 284 15.45 -20.43 10.27
CA ALA A 284 15.56 -21.06 8.95
C ALA A 284 16.87 -20.69 8.26
N SER A 285 17.24 -19.41 8.25
CA SER A 285 18.52 -18.91 7.70
C SER A 285 19.72 -19.52 8.43
N ALA A 286 19.69 -19.57 9.76
CA ALA A 286 20.73 -20.22 10.56
C ALA A 286 20.85 -21.73 10.24
N THR A 287 19.74 -22.41 9.99
CA THR A 287 19.73 -23.83 9.58
C THR A 287 20.36 -24.01 8.21
N VAL A 288 20.05 -23.14 7.24
CA VAL A 288 20.67 -23.16 5.90
C VAL A 288 22.16 -22.85 6.01
N ARG A 289 22.55 -21.82 6.78
CA ARG A 289 23.94 -21.46 7.05
C ARG A 289 24.71 -22.63 7.66
N LEU A 290 24.14 -23.31 8.66
CA LEU A 290 24.77 -24.48 9.28
C LEU A 290 24.96 -25.64 8.29
N LYS A 291 24.01 -25.90 7.39
CA LYS A 291 24.17 -26.91 6.34
C LYS A 291 25.31 -26.54 5.38
N TYR A 292 25.31 -25.30 4.91
CA TYR A 292 26.37 -24.77 4.04
C TYR A 292 27.75 -24.90 4.69
N LEU A 293 27.89 -24.48 5.95
CA LEU A 293 29.16 -24.59 6.71
C LEU A 293 29.62 -26.06 6.85
N LYS A 294 28.69 -27.01 7.02
CA LYS A 294 29.02 -28.45 7.06
C LYS A 294 29.49 -28.99 5.71
N GLU A 295 28.97 -28.48 4.60
CA GLU A 295 29.35 -28.89 3.24
C GLU A 295 30.73 -28.37 2.83
N ILE A 296 31.08 -27.15 3.24
CA ILE A 296 32.39 -26.55 2.93
C ILE A 296 33.50 -26.97 3.90
N ALA A 297 33.14 -27.44 5.10
CA ALA A 297 34.10 -27.84 6.13
C ALA A 297 35.17 -28.86 5.66
N PRO A 298 34.84 -29.92 4.89
CA PRO A 298 35.83 -30.84 4.33
C PRO A 298 36.76 -30.21 3.28
N GLN A 299 36.35 -29.10 2.67
CA GLN A 299 37.07 -28.40 1.60
C GLN A 299 37.78 -27.14 2.12
N ALA A 300 37.88 -26.97 3.43
CA ALA A 300 38.36 -25.74 4.06
C ALA A 300 39.74 -25.29 3.56
N ASP A 301 40.69 -26.22 3.41
CA ASP A 301 42.03 -25.88 2.90
C ASP A 301 42.03 -25.52 1.41
N LYS A 302 41.14 -26.13 0.61
CA LYS A 302 40.99 -25.78 -0.81
C LYS A 302 40.40 -24.37 -0.97
N ILE A 303 39.40 -24.03 -0.17
CA ILE A 303 38.79 -22.69 -0.15
C ILE A 303 39.81 -21.65 0.34
N TRP A 304 40.65 -22.01 1.32
CA TRP A 304 41.75 -21.15 1.76
C TRP A 304 42.72 -20.86 0.61
N GLN A 305 43.11 -21.88 -0.15
CA GLN A 305 43.97 -21.70 -1.34
C GLN A 305 43.32 -20.83 -2.41
N GLN A 306 42.02 -21.00 -2.66
CA GLN A 306 41.27 -20.15 -3.60
C GLN A 306 41.23 -18.69 -3.14
N ALA A 307 41.02 -18.43 -1.85
CA ALA A 307 41.09 -17.09 -1.29
C ALA A 307 42.47 -16.46 -1.52
N MET A 308 43.56 -17.22 -1.33
CA MET A 308 44.92 -16.74 -1.60
C MET A 308 45.15 -16.42 -3.08
N GLN A 309 44.63 -17.25 -4.00
CA GLN A 309 44.71 -17.00 -5.45
C GLN A 309 43.97 -15.71 -5.84
N LEU A 310 42.76 -15.51 -5.31
CA LEU A 310 41.97 -14.29 -5.53
C LEU A 310 42.69 -13.04 -4.99
N ILE A 311 43.35 -13.18 -3.84
CA ILE A 311 44.19 -12.12 -3.26
C ILE A 311 45.32 -11.75 -4.24
N GLU A 312 45.98 -12.72 -4.88
CA GLU A 312 47.08 -12.44 -5.82
C GLU A 312 46.67 -11.68 -7.09
N LEU A 313 45.39 -11.66 -7.47
CA LEU A 313 44.90 -10.91 -8.63
C LEU A 313 44.96 -9.39 -8.45
N LYS A 314 45.10 -8.89 -7.20
CA LYS A 314 45.25 -7.46 -6.86
C LYS A 314 44.12 -6.56 -7.39
N GLN A 315 42.90 -7.08 -7.44
CA GLN A 315 41.72 -6.36 -7.92
C GLN A 315 40.66 -6.24 -6.82
N SER A 316 39.81 -5.22 -6.89
CA SER A 316 38.78 -4.94 -5.88
C SER A 316 37.79 -6.09 -5.71
N LYS A 317 37.19 -6.57 -6.81
CA LYS A 317 36.16 -7.62 -6.78
C LYS A 317 36.69 -8.98 -6.29
N PRO A 318 37.86 -9.47 -6.76
CA PRO A 318 38.51 -10.63 -6.16
C PRO A 318 38.85 -10.50 -4.67
N TYR A 319 39.15 -9.30 -4.17
CA TYR A 319 39.31 -9.11 -2.72
C TYR A 319 37.98 -9.28 -1.97
N ASP A 320 36.87 -8.79 -2.51
CA ASP A 320 35.56 -9.00 -1.90
C ASP A 320 35.21 -10.50 -1.82
N GLU A 321 35.47 -11.24 -2.90
CA GLU A 321 35.27 -12.70 -2.96
C GLU A 321 36.20 -13.47 -2.01
N ALA A 322 37.48 -13.09 -1.93
CA ALA A 322 38.43 -13.70 -1.00
C ALA A 322 38.03 -13.48 0.46
N VAL A 323 37.57 -12.28 0.80
CA VAL A 323 37.11 -11.94 2.16
C VAL A 323 35.86 -12.74 2.50
N ALA A 324 34.92 -12.93 1.57
CA ALA A 324 33.75 -13.79 1.78
C ALA A 324 34.15 -15.24 2.11
N HIS A 325 35.09 -15.82 1.35
CA HIS A 325 35.63 -17.14 1.65
C HIS A 325 36.31 -17.22 3.03
N LEU A 326 37.06 -16.19 3.43
CA LEU A 326 37.69 -16.15 4.76
C LEU A 326 36.66 -16.04 5.89
N VAL A 327 35.56 -15.31 5.70
CA VAL A 327 34.44 -15.27 6.65
C VAL A 327 33.79 -16.64 6.78
N ASP A 328 33.55 -17.34 5.67
CA ASP A 328 33.01 -18.70 5.69
C ASP A 328 33.94 -19.66 6.46
N LEU A 329 35.24 -19.57 6.23
CA LEU A 329 36.23 -20.39 6.93
C LEU A 329 36.35 -20.06 8.42
N ARG A 330 36.18 -18.78 8.81
CA ARG A 330 36.08 -18.39 10.22
C ARG A 330 34.91 -19.09 10.89
N ASP A 331 33.75 -19.07 10.25
CA ASP A 331 32.54 -19.66 10.80
C ASP A 331 32.63 -21.20 10.87
N VAL A 332 33.27 -21.84 9.88
CA VAL A 332 33.64 -23.27 9.94
C VAL A 332 34.58 -23.54 11.12
N ALA A 333 35.62 -22.71 11.29
CA ALA A 333 36.59 -22.88 12.38
C ALA A 333 35.94 -22.71 13.75
N ALA A 334 35.01 -21.76 13.91
CA ALA A 334 34.21 -21.60 15.11
C ALA A 334 33.34 -22.84 15.38
N MET A 335 32.66 -23.38 14.36
CA MET A 335 31.85 -24.61 14.49
C MET A 335 32.68 -25.83 14.89
N GLN A 336 33.95 -25.90 14.47
CA GLN A 336 34.87 -27.01 14.81
C GLN A 336 35.68 -26.77 16.10
N GLY A 337 35.51 -25.63 16.78
CA GLY A 337 36.32 -25.26 17.95
C GLY A 337 37.79 -24.95 17.63
N LYS A 338 38.11 -24.57 16.39
CA LYS A 338 39.47 -24.27 15.88
C LYS A 338 39.68 -22.78 15.56
N LEU A 339 38.90 -21.90 16.18
CA LEU A 339 38.93 -20.46 15.90
C LEU A 339 40.33 -19.85 16.11
N ASP A 340 41.04 -20.26 17.17
CA ASP A 340 42.39 -19.75 17.46
C ASP A 340 43.41 -20.10 16.36
N ALA A 341 43.29 -21.29 15.77
CA ALA A 341 44.16 -21.71 14.67
C ALA A 341 43.86 -20.90 13.39
N PHE A 342 42.59 -20.58 13.14
CA PHE A 342 42.19 -19.72 12.04
C PHE A 342 42.70 -18.28 12.22
N LEU A 343 42.56 -17.71 13.42
CA LEU A 343 43.04 -16.35 13.71
C LEU A 343 44.56 -16.22 13.55
N LYS A 344 45.33 -17.26 13.94
CA LYS A 344 46.78 -17.30 13.66
C LYS A 344 47.07 -17.27 12.16
N ARG A 345 46.37 -18.08 11.36
CA ARG A 345 46.49 -18.06 9.88
C ARG A 345 46.15 -16.68 9.27
N ILE A 346 45.17 -15.96 9.83
CA ILE A 346 44.84 -14.60 9.40
C ILE A 346 45.92 -13.59 9.79
N GLN A 347 46.54 -13.72 10.97
CA GLN A 347 47.69 -12.89 11.36
C GLN A 347 48.90 -13.12 10.46
N ASP A 348 49.18 -14.39 10.09
CA ASP A 348 50.24 -14.72 9.13
C ASP A 348 49.96 -14.10 7.76
N LEU A 349 48.70 -14.12 7.31
CA LEU A 349 48.26 -13.46 6.07
C LEU A 349 48.45 -11.94 6.13
N GLN A 350 48.14 -11.30 7.26
CA GLN A 350 48.40 -9.87 7.46
C GLN A 350 49.90 -9.56 7.35
N ALA A 351 50.75 -10.39 7.97
CA ALA A 351 52.21 -10.24 7.93
C ALA A 351 52.79 -10.49 6.52
N GLN A 352 52.15 -11.35 5.72
CA GLN A 352 52.55 -11.64 4.35
C GLN A 352 52.21 -10.50 3.37
N TYR A 353 51.17 -9.72 3.64
CA TYR A 353 50.69 -8.64 2.75
C TYR A 353 50.59 -7.26 3.43
N PRO A 354 51.67 -6.73 4.02
CA PRO A 354 51.64 -5.47 4.78
C PRO A 354 51.31 -4.25 3.89
N GLY A 355 51.61 -4.31 2.58
CA GLY A 355 51.36 -3.24 1.62
C GLY A 355 49.98 -3.25 0.93
N ARG A 356 49.10 -4.22 1.22
CA ARG A 356 47.80 -4.35 0.54
C ARG A 356 46.67 -3.68 1.34
N SER A 357 46.71 -2.36 1.47
CA SER A 357 45.75 -1.56 2.25
C SER A 357 44.27 -1.83 1.90
N GLY A 358 43.97 -2.00 0.61
CA GLY A 358 42.61 -2.31 0.14
C GLY A 358 42.07 -3.67 0.60
N LEU A 359 42.94 -4.66 0.81
CA LEU A 359 42.59 -5.96 1.37
C LEU A 359 42.44 -5.88 2.90
N LEU A 360 43.43 -5.25 3.57
CA LEU A 360 43.43 -5.11 5.03
C LEU A 360 42.21 -4.34 5.55
N ASN A 361 41.76 -3.31 4.84
CA ASN A 361 40.56 -2.56 5.21
C ASN A 361 39.29 -3.44 5.13
N ARG A 362 39.18 -4.31 4.13
CA ARG A 362 38.05 -5.23 4.00
C ARG A 362 38.05 -6.33 5.06
N LEU A 363 39.24 -6.85 5.40
CA LEU A 363 39.40 -7.82 6.49
C LEU A 363 39.00 -7.21 7.84
N ARG A 364 39.33 -5.94 8.11
CA ARG A 364 38.85 -5.24 9.31
C ARG A 364 37.34 -5.01 9.28
N ALA A 365 36.80 -4.59 8.13
CA ALA A 365 35.35 -4.40 7.97
C ALA A 365 34.56 -5.70 8.17
N ALA A 366 35.15 -6.85 7.84
CA ALA A 366 34.58 -8.18 8.08
C ALA A 366 34.92 -8.77 9.47
N GLU A 367 35.54 -7.98 10.36
CA GLU A 367 35.95 -8.38 11.72
C GLU A 367 36.89 -9.61 11.75
N LEU A 368 37.67 -9.81 10.68
CA LEU A 368 38.71 -10.85 10.62
C LEU A 368 40.03 -10.39 11.23
N LEU A 369 40.26 -9.08 11.23
CA LEU A 369 41.39 -8.42 11.89
C LEU A 369 40.85 -7.43 12.93
N ARG A 370 41.50 -7.38 14.09
CA ARG A 370 41.26 -6.32 15.10
C ARG A 370 41.89 -5.01 14.68
#